data_AF-A0A7I8ECB3-F1
#
_entry.id   AF-A0A7I8ECB3-F1
#
_cell.length_a   1.000
_cell.length_b   1.000
_cell.length_c   1.000
_cell.angle_alpha   90.00
_cell.angle_beta   90.00
_cell.angle_gamma   90.00
#
_symmetry.space_group_name_H-M   'P 1'
#
loop_
_entity.id
_entity.type
_entity.pdbx_description
1 polymer ?
#
loop_
_entity_poly.entity_id
_entity_poly.type
_entity_poly.pdbx_seq_one_letter_code
_entity_poly.pdbx_strand_id
1 'polypeptide(L)'
;MSHSEDRSGGTRAGAPAVPLFVGAGLRGEEIAEHAQQALQQLPTLATLIARSSDPLAYKHALAGLPLPEKLSRQLARLFAESPELYQHHLIVAILADYLAAGSLRPEADRTALLIAALFHDIGLARLDSLIPASGDEASLSVIDAHPQAAAQLLRSCPEVPEAAVLAVLQHHERIDGSGYPAHGAHSALHPLGELLAVAEAVGSVMPHRRPAAVLIWLRLIRSCFLSGAIDLLVRGLQGIVLPGHSQPSEARLLILSEQLGGQVALFDDWRAQRSRLQAAELPEFVIERLERIYGMLTQLGIDPRRFELALDYAINDEQVAQELMALVQEVDWQIGDLLREIGRQALPKTGAWPCWRIELEALVQRLRAARGDHTASPSG
;
A
#
# COMPACT_ATOMS: atom_id res chain seq x y z
N MET A 1 -16.95 -39.77 -59.90
CA MET A 1 -15.58 -39.24 -59.75
C MET A 1 -15.66 -38.22 -58.63
N SER A 2 -15.43 -38.61 -57.36
CA SER A 2 -14.12 -38.62 -56.66
C SER A 2 -13.54 -37.20 -56.56
N HIS A 3 -13.38 -36.55 -55.41
CA HIS A 3 -12.62 -36.94 -54.20
C HIS A 3 -12.94 -35.97 -53.02
N SER A 4 -13.12 -36.49 -51.79
CA SER A 4 -12.25 -36.41 -50.57
C SER A 4 -12.02 -34.99 -50.00
N GLU A 5 -12.61 -34.67 -48.84
CA GLU A 5 -11.95 -34.61 -47.51
C GLU A 5 -10.90 -33.49 -47.35
N ASP A 6 -11.14 -32.56 -46.41
CA ASP A 6 -10.24 -32.45 -45.25
C ASP A 6 -10.92 -31.83 -44.03
N ARG A 7 -10.65 -32.43 -42.87
CA ARG A 7 -11.04 -32.01 -41.52
C ARG A 7 -9.84 -31.29 -40.91
N SER A 8 -10.04 -30.10 -40.37
CA SER A 8 -9.29 -29.61 -39.21
C SER A 8 -10.18 -28.62 -38.46
N GLY A 9 -10.53 -28.82 -37.19
CA GLY A 9 -9.63 -29.20 -36.09
C GLY A 9 -9.14 -27.95 -35.34
N GLY A 10 -10.01 -26.95 -35.14
CA GLY A 10 -9.71 -25.78 -34.32
C GLY A 10 -9.99 -26.08 -32.85
N THR A 11 -8.99 -26.63 -32.16
CA THR A 11 -8.92 -26.70 -30.70
C THR A 11 -9.06 -25.29 -30.11
N ARG A 12 -10.23 -24.98 -29.54
CA ARG A 12 -10.34 -23.90 -28.56
C ARG A 12 -9.42 -24.28 -27.40
N ALA A 13 -8.30 -23.59 -27.28
CA ALA A 13 -7.44 -23.65 -26.10
C ALA A 13 -8.35 -23.39 -24.89
N GLY A 14 -8.54 -24.42 -24.07
CA GLY A 14 -9.32 -24.34 -22.85
C GLY A 14 -8.73 -23.23 -21.99
N ALA A 15 -9.57 -22.28 -21.58
CA ALA A 15 -9.27 -21.48 -20.40
C ALA A 15 -8.89 -22.46 -19.26
N PRO A 16 -7.85 -22.18 -18.47
CA PRO A 16 -7.52 -23.04 -17.35
C PRO A 16 -8.77 -23.19 -16.49
N ALA A 17 -9.18 -24.44 -16.28
CA ALA A 17 -10.31 -24.75 -15.42
C ALA A 17 -10.00 -24.18 -14.04
N VAL A 18 -10.78 -23.18 -13.61
CA VAL A 18 -10.79 -22.73 -12.22
C VAL A 18 -11.09 -23.97 -11.38
N PRO A 19 -10.22 -24.37 -10.44
CA PRO A 19 -10.51 -25.51 -9.59
C PRO A 19 -11.79 -25.18 -8.80
N LEU A 20 -12.85 -25.96 -9.03
CA LEU A 20 -14.03 -25.98 -8.16
C LEU A 20 -13.58 -26.54 -6.81
N PHE A 21 -13.15 -25.67 -5.90
CA PHE A 21 -12.70 -26.08 -4.58
C PHE A 21 -13.90 -26.24 -3.65
N VAL A 22 -14.15 -27.49 -3.24
CA VAL A 22 -15.10 -27.84 -2.19
C VAL A 22 -14.32 -28.37 -0.98
N GLY A 23 -14.10 -27.51 0.02
CA GLY A 23 -14.06 -27.93 1.43
C GLY A 23 -12.73 -28.22 2.14
N ALA A 24 -11.60 -28.47 1.47
CA ALA A 24 -10.40 -29.01 2.15
C ALA A 24 -9.46 -27.97 2.82
N GLY A 25 -9.56 -26.69 2.46
CA GLY A 25 -8.59 -25.66 2.88
C GLY A 25 -7.24 -25.75 2.15
N LEU A 26 -6.41 -24.71 2.25
CA LEU A 26 -5.03 -24.71 1.72
C LEU A 26 -4.05 -25.24 2.75
N ARG A 27 -3.17 -26.15 2.34
CA ARG A 27 -2.04 -26.62 3.15
C ARG A 27 -0.88 -25.62 3.11
N GLY A 28 -0.01 -25.67 4.12
CA GLY A 28 1.18 -24.82 4.18
C GLY A 28 2.05 -24.94 2.94
N GLU A 29 2.26 -26.16 2.42
CA GLU A 29 3.06 -26.38 1.21
C GLU A 29 2.45 -25.72 -0.03
N GLU A 30 1.12 -25.70 -0.14
CA GLU A 30 0.41 -25.05 -1.26
C GLU A 30 0.54 -23.54 -1.18
N ILE A 31 0.41 -22.96 0.03
CA ILE A 31 0.62 -21.53 0.26
C ILE A 31 2.06 -21.15 -0.10
N ALA A 32 3.05 -21.97 0.25
CA ALA A 32 4.46 -21.75 -0.04
C ALA A 32 4.76 -21.79 -1.55
N GLU A 33 4.13 -22.71 -2.31
CA GLU A 33 4.21 -22.74 -3.77
C GLU A 33 3.56 -21.52 -4.42
N HIS A 34 2.37 -21.11 -3.94
CA HIS A 34 1.72 -19.90 -4.42
C HIS A 34 2.58 -18.65 -4.14
N ALA A 35 3.22 -18.56 -2.97
CA ALA A 35 4.14 -17.48 -2.63
C ALA A 35 5.34 -17.44 -3.57
N GLN A 36 5.91 -18.60 -3.92
CA GLN A 36 7.00 -18.67 -4.88
C GLN A 36 6.57 -18.18 -6.28
N GLN A 37 5.36 -18.53 -6.72
CA GLN A 37 4.80 -18.05 -7.98
C GLN A 37 4.58 -16.53 -7.96
N ALA A 38 4.02 -15.99 -6.87
CA ALA A 38 3.86 -14.55 -6.69
C ALA A 38 5.21 -13.81 -6.73
N LEU A 39 6.24 -14.38 -6.09
CA LEU A 39 7.61 -13.84 -6.10
C LEU A 39 8.18 -13.78 -7.52
N GLN A 40 8.00 -14.83 -8.32
CA GLN A 40 8.49 -14.89 -9.71
C GLN A 40 7.88 -13.82 -10.61
N GLN A 41 6.66 -13.38 -10.30
CA GLN A 41 5.98 -12.31 -11.03
C GLN A 41 6.44 -10.91 -10.62
N LEU A 42 7.24 -10.78 -9.55
CA LEU A 42 7.68 -9.50 -8.99
C LEU A 42 9.22 -9.38 -8.98
N PRO A 43 9.86 -8.98 -10.10
CA PRO A 43 11.33 -8.99 -10.24
C PRO A 43 12.09 -8.22 -9.16
N THR A 44 11.53 -7.09 -8.71
CA THR A 44 12.10 -6.27 -7.63
C THR A 44 12.20 -7.07 -6.33
N LEU A 45 11.10 -7.71 -5.92
CA LEU A 45 11.05 -8.52 -4.70
C LEU A 45 11.87 -9.80 -4.86
N ALA A 46 11.79 -10.48 -6.01
CA ALA A 46 12.60 -11.66 -6.29
C ALA A 46 14.10 -11.38 -6.13
N THR A 47 14.56 -10.24 -6.67
CA THR A 47 15.96 -9.82 -6.55
C THR A 47 16.33 -9.46 -5.11
N LEU A 48 15.43 -8.80 -4.37
CA LEU A 48 15.62 -8.49 -2.95
C LEU A 48 15.79 -9.77 -2.13
N ILE A 49 14.88 -10.74 -2.29
CA ILE A 49 14.90 -12.02 -1.57
C ILE A 49 16.12 -12.87 -1.96
N ALA A 50 16.48 -12.90 -3.25
CA ALA A 50 17.67 -13.60 -3.73
C ALA A 50 18.98 -13.08 -3.13
N ARG A 51 19.02 -11.80 -2.70
CA ARG A 51 20.16 -11.16 -2.02
C ARG A 51 20.16 -11.36 -0.51
N SER A 52 19.11 -11.94 0.07
CA SER A 52 19.04 -12.23 1.51
C SER A 52 19.98 -13.38 1.89
N SER A 53 20.22 -13.56 3.19
CA SER A 53 21.05 -14.66 3.70
C SER A 53 20.45 -16.04 3.46
N ASP A 54 19.12 -16.13 3.37
CA ASP A 54 18.39 -17.37 3.06
C ASP A 54 17.19 -17.05 2.13
N PRO A 55 17.38 -17.16 0.79
CA PRO A 55 16.34 -16.88 -0.18
C PRO A 55 15.12 -17.81 -0.13
N LEU A 56 15.18 -18.92 0.60
CA LEU A 56 14.08 -19.88 0.76
C LEU A 56 13.43 -19.82 2.14
N ALA A 57 13.89 -18.91 3.02
CA ALA A 57 13.40 -18.74 4.37
C ALA A 57 11.87 -18.60 4.42
N TYR A 58 11.30 -17.75 3.57
CA TYR A 58 9.85 -17.52 3.49
C TYR A 58 9.11 -18.80 3.09
N LYS A 59 9.66 -19.57 2.15
CA LYS A 59 9.01 -20.78 1.62
C LYS A 59 8.94 -21.84 2.71
N HIS A 60 10.04 -22.05 3.45
CA HIS A 60 10.06 -22.99 4.58
C HIS A 60 9.13 -22.55 5.71
N ALA A 61 9.11 -21.26 6.04
CA ALA A 61 8.28 -20.75 7.12
C ALA A 61 6.79 -20.87 6.77
N LEU A 62 6.38 -20.52 5.55
CA LEU A 62 5.00 -20.69 5.06
C LEU A 62 4.58 -22.17 5.02
N ALA A 63 5.46 -23.06 4.57
CA ALA A 63 5.19 -24.49 4.53
C ALA A 63 4.96 -25.09 5.92
N GLY A 64 5.68 -24.58 6.94
CA GLY A 64 5.57 -25.02 8.33
C GLY A 64 4.49 -24.33 9.16
N LEU A 65 3.66 -23.45 8.59
CA LEU A 65 2.69 -22.69 9.37
C LEU A 65 1.62 -23.60 10.01
N PRO A 66 1.40 -23.51 11.33
CA PRO A 66 0.35 -24.25 12.02
C PRO A 66 -1.00 -23.54 11.86
N LEU A 67 -1.58 -23.57 10.66
CA LEU A 67 -2.87 -22.91 10.39
C LEU A 67 -4.05 -23.77 10.88
N PRO A 68 -4.94 -23.23 11.73
CA PRO A 68 -6.22 -23.87 12.04
C PRO A 68 -7.03 -24.14 10.76
N GLU A 69 -7.77 -25.25 10.72
CA GLU A 69 -8.56 -25.67 9.56
C GLU A 69 -9.51 -24.55 9.07
N LYS A 70 -10.09 -23.80 10.02
CA LYS A 70 -10.95 -22.65 9.72
C LYS A 70 -10.22 -21.58 8.91
N LEU A 71 -9.00 -21.23 9.30
CA LEU A 71 -8.18 -20.23 8.64
C LEU A 71 -7.68 -20.73 7.28
N SER A 72 -7.26 -21.99 7.21
CA SER A 72 -6.90 -22.67 5.97
C SER A 72 -8.04 -22.63 4.93
N ARG A 73 -9.29 -22.85 5.36
CA ARG A 73 -10.47 -22.72 4.49
C ARG A 73 -10.76 -21.29 4.05
N GLN A 74 -10.51 -20.29 4.89
CA GLN A 74 -10.68 -18.88 4.49
C GLN A 74 -9.66 -18.47 3.43
N LEU A 75 -8.40 -18.91 3.52
CA LEU A 75 -7.40 -18.66 2.46
C LEU A 75 -7.77 -19.37 1.16
N ALA A 76 -8.26 -20.61 1.21
CA ALA A 76 -8.74 -21.31 0.01
C ALA A 76 -9.87 -20.55 -0.68
N ARG A 77 -10.80 -19.99 0.11
CA ARG A 77 -11.88 -19.15 -0.39
C ARG A 77 -11.35 -17.86 -1.00
N LEU A 78 -10.45 -17.17 -0.31
CA LEU A 78 -9.83 -15.93 -0.79
C LEU A 78 -9.10 -16.16 -2.12
N PHE A 79 -8.34 -17.25 -2.23
CA PHE A 79 -7.66 -17.64 -3.47
C PHE A 79 -8.64 -17.83 -4.64
N ALA A 80 -9.82 -18.39 -4.39
CA ALA A 80 -10.82 -18.65 -5.43
C ALA A 80 -11.67 -17.43 -5.78
N GLU A 81 -12.04 -16.62 -4.80
CA GLU A 81 -13.00 -15.51 -4.95
C GLU A 81 -12.31 -14.17 -5.22
N SER A 82 -11.12 -13.94 -4.64
CA SER A 82 -10.38 -12.66 -4.71
C SER A 82 -8.87 -12.91 -4.93
N PRO A 83 -8.45 -13.44 -6.10
CA PRO A 83 -7.08 -13.87 -6.35
C PRO A 83 -6.05 -12.74 -6.24
N GLU A 84 -6.42 -11.51 -6.59
CA GLU A 84 -5.54 -10.32 -6.46
C GLU A 84 -5.25 -9.99 -4.99
N LEU A 85 -6.28 -10.05 -4.13
CA LEU A 85 -6.12 -9.84 -2.69
C LEU A 85 -5.31 -10.98 -2.05
N TYR A 86 -5.55 -12.23 -2.47
CA TYR A 86 -4.71 -13.35 -2.05
C TYR A 86 -3.25 -13.17 -2.46
N GLN A 87 -2.99 -12.70 -3.69
CA GLN A 87 -1.63 -12.41 -4.15
C GLN A 87 -0.96 -11.32 -3.30
N HIS A 88 -1.69 -10.26 -2.96
CA HIS A 88 -1.22 -9.21 -2.03
C HIS A 88 -0.81 -9.81 -0.68
N HIS A 89 -1.66 -10.66 -0.07
CA HIS A 89 -1.35 -11.32 1.20
C HIS A 89 -0.04 -12.14 1.14
N LEU A 90 0.22 -12.82 0.02
CA LEU A 90 1.47 -13.57 -0.18
C LEU A 90 2.69 -12.66 -0.29
N ILE A 91 2.59 -11.55 -1.03
CA ILE A 91 3.66 -10.55 -1.16
C ILE A 91 4.00 -9.95 0.22
N VAL A 92 2.98 -9.58 0.99
CA VAL A 92 3.14 -9.05 2.35
C VAL A 92 3.76 -10.10 3.27
N ALA A 93 3.37 -11.37 3.17
CA ALA A 93 3.97 -12.45 3.94
C ALA A 93 5.46 -12.66 3.63
N ILE A 94 5.87 -12.61 2.36
CA ILE A 94 7.28 -12.70 1.95
C ILE A 94 8.09 -11.53 2.52
N LEU A 95 7.56 -10.31 2.43
CA LEU A 95 8.20 -9.11 2.98
C LEU A 95 8.30 -9.16 4.50
N ALA A 96 7.22 -9.58 5.18
CA ALA A 96 7.19 -9.71 6.63
C ALA A 96 8.23 -10.72 7.13
N ASP A 97 8.39 -11.84 6.41
CA ASP A 97 9.43 -12.84 6.69
C ASP A 97 10.85 -12.27 6.56
N TYR A 98 11.10 -11.57 5.45
CA TYR A 98 12.37 -10.90 5.18
C TYR A 98 12.74 -9.89 6.28
N LEU A 99 11.76 -9.09 6.72
CA LEU A 99 11.95 -8.10 7.78
C LEU A 99 12.17 -8.74 9.16
N ALA A 100 11.46 -9.82 9.47
CA ALA A 100 11.62 -10.56 10.72
C ALA A 100 13.00 -11.21 10.83
N ALA A 101 13.48 -11.82 9.74
CA ALA A 101 14.80 -12.43 9.66
C ALA A 101 15.91 -11.39 9.89
N GLY A 102 15.81 -10.20 9.26
CA GLY A 102 16.79 -9.14 9.44
C GLY A 102 16.75 -8.44 10.81
N SER A 103 15.67 -8.62 11.58
CA SER A 103 15.50 -8.06 12.93
C SER A 103 15.82 -9.05 14.04
N LEU A 104 16.31 -10.26 13.72
CA LEU A 104 16.65 -11.34 14.67
C LEU A 104 15.52 -11.71 15.63
N ARG A 105 14.28 -11.73 15.14
CA ARG A 105 13.10 -12.10 15.94
C ARG A 105 13.10 -13.61 16.26
N PRO A 106 12.57 -14.04 17.42
CA PRO A 106 12.33 -15.45 17.71
C PRO A 106 11.37 -16.11 16.70
N GLU A 107 11.48 -17.43 16.52
CA GLU A 107 10.64 -18.19 15.58
C GLU A 107 9.13 -18.12 15.90
N ALA A 108 8.78 -18.01 17.20
CA ALA A 108 7.39 -17.83 17.63
C ALA A 108 6.80 -16.49 17.16
N ASP A 109 7.61 -15.42 17.20
CA ASP A 109 7.24 -14.08 16.70
C ASP A 109 7.09 -14.09 15.17
N ARG A 110 7.97 -14.83 14.49
CA ARG A 110 7.93 -14.99 13.02
C ARG A 110 6.66 -15.73 12.58
N THR A 111 6.28 -16.81 13.27
CA THR A 111 5.04 -17.54 12.99
C THR A 111 3.81 -16.65 13.18
N ALA A 112 3.74 -15.92 14.31
CA ALA A 112 2.65 -14.99 14.56
C ALA A 112 2.57 -13.87 13.49
N LEU A 113 3.71 -13.34 13.06
CA LEU A 113 3.78 -12.32 12.03
C LEU A 113 3.31 -12.84 10.66
N LEU A 114 3.70 -14.06 10.27
CA LEU A 114 3.26 -14.67 9.01
C LEU A 114 1.77 -14.97 9.00
N ILE A 115 1.21 -15.44 10.12
CA ILE A 115 -0.25 -15.55 10.27
C ILE A 115 -0.88 -14.15 10.11
N ALA A 116 -0.35 -13.14 10.79
CA ALA A 116 -0.89 -11.79 10.64
C ALA A 116 -0.83 -11.29 9.18
N ALA A 117 0.29 -11.51 8.49
CA ALA A 117 0.47 -11.12 7.09
C ALA A 117 -0.50 -11.84 6.13
N LEU A 118 -0.75 -13.13 6.31
CA LEU A 118 -1.70 -13.86 5.47
C LEU A 118 -3.17 -13.49 5.70
N PHE A 119 -3.48 -12.81 6.81
CA PHE A 119 -4.86 -12.52 7.21
C PHE A 119 -5.15 -11.03 7.48
N HIS A 120 -4.19 -10.12 7.32
CA HIS A 120 -4.36 -8.70 7.68
C HIS A 120 -5.58 -8.05 7.00
N ASP A 121 -5.74 -8.32 5.70
CA ASP A 121 -6.81 -7.76 4.87
C ASP A 121 -7.98 -8.72 4.61
N ILE A 122 -8.03 -9.88 5.30
CA ILE A 122 -9.14 -10.85 5.12
C ILE A 122 -10.51 -10.24 5.48
N GLY A 123 -10.52 -9.15 6.25
CA GLY A 123 -11.70 -8.36 6.54
C GLY A 123 -12.33 -7.73 5.29
N LEU A 124 -11.53 -7.35 4.29
CA LEU A 124 -12.00 -6.74 3.04
C LEU A 124 -12.90 -7.71 2.27
N ALA A 125 -12.49 -8.97 2.12
CA ALA A 125 -13.29 -10.01 1.44
C ALA A 125 -14.65 -10.28 2.12
N ARG A 126 -14.79 -9.96 3.43
CA ARG A 126 -16.07 -10.07 4.15
C ARG A 126 -16.94 -8.84 3.96
N LEU A 127 -16.33 -7.70 3.61
CA LEU A 127 -16.97 -6.40 3.46
C LEU A 127 -17.18 -6.00 1.99
N ASP A 128 -16.60 -6.72 1.01
CA ASP A 128 -16.72 -6.46 -0.43
C ASP A 128 -18.17 -6.35 -0.93
N SER A 129 -19.11 -7.07 -0.31
CA SER A 129 -20.55 -6.95 -0.62
C SER A 129 -21.19 -5.61 -0.23
N LEU A 130 -20.46 -4.75 0.49
CA LEU A 130 -20.93 -3.48 1.04
C LEU A 130 -20.24 -2.26 0.41
N ILE A 131 -19.32 -2.46 -0.55
CA ILE A 131 -18.55 -1.37 -1.17
C ILE A 131 -19.28 -0.85 -2.42
N PRO A 132 -19.97 0.31 -2.37
CA PRO A 132 -20.38 0.99 -3.59
C PRO A 132 -19.16 1.47 -4.38
N ALA A 133 -19.28 1.50 -5.71
CA ALA A 133 -18.23 2.04 -6.57
C ALA A 133 -18.02 3.54 -6.24
N SER A 134 -16.77 3.90 -5.98
CA SER A 134 -16.24 5.25 -5.71
C SER A 134 -16.46 5.82 -4.30
N GLY A 135 -15.36 6.35 -3.72
CA GLY A 135 -15.23 7.59 -2.92
C GLY A 135 -16.14 7.90 -1.73
N ASP A 136 -17.19 7.14 -1.46
CA ASP A 136 -18.23 7.48 -0.49
C ASP A 136 -17.81 7.16 0.95
N GLU A 137 -18.44 7.85 1.91
CA GLU A 137 -18.26 7.64 3.36
C GLU A 137 -18.45 6.15 3.77
N ALA A 138 -19.29 5.42 3.04
CA ALA A 138 -19.48 3.97 3.20
C ALA A 138 -18.18 3.18 2.95
N SER A 139 -17.40 3.56 1.93
CA SER A 139 -16.12 2.94 1.59
C SER A 139 -15.04 3.21 2.63
N LEU A 140 -15.04 4.41 3.25
CA LEU A 140 -14.13 4.72 4.36
C LEU A 140 -14.47 3.90 5.62
N SER A 141 -15.75 3.71 5.91
CA SER A 141 -16.18 2.88 7.05
C SER A 141 -15.77 1.41 6.91
N VAL A 142 -15.76 0.89 5.68
CA VAL A 142 -15.30 -0.48 5.37
C VAL A 142 -13.79 -0.60 5.56
N ILE A 143 -13.02 0.37 5.06
CA ILE A 143 -11.56 0.40 5.21
C ILE A 143 -11.17 0.51 6.69
N ASP A 144 -11.87 1.30 7.51
CA ASP A 144 -11.52 1.39 8.93
C ASP A 144 -11.97 0.15 9.74
N ALA A 145 -12.97 -0.58 9.24
CA ALA A 145 -13.52 -1.76 9.90
C ALA A 145 -12.78 -3.06 9.56
N HIS A 146 -12.09 -3.16 8.41
CA HIS A 146 -11.46 -4.41 7.99
C HIS A 146 -10.41 -4.95 8.97
N PRO A 147 -9.56 -4.14 9.66
CA PRO A 147 -8.60 -4.68 10.61
C PRO A 147 -9.32 -5.33 11.79
N GLN A 148 -10.45 -4.74 12.21
CA GLN A 148 -11.28 -5.30 13.28
C GLN A 148 -11.97 -6.60 12.83
N ALA A 149 -12.51 -6.64 11.61
CA ALA A 149 -13.14 -7.84 11.06
C ALA A 149 -12.14 -9.00 10.89
N ALA A 150 -10.91 -8.70 10.46
CA ALA A 150 -9.80 -9.64 10.37
C ALA A 150 -9.38 -10.15 11.76
N ALA A 151 -9.21 -9.24 12.73
CA ALA A 151 -8.88 -9.59 14.11
C ALA A 151 -9.95 -10.45 14.79
N GLN A 152 -11.24 -10.17 14.54
CA GLN A 152 -12.35 -11.00 15.04
C GLN A 152 -12.30 -12.42 14.47
N LEU A 153 -11.95 -12.59 13.19
CA LEU A 153 -11.73 -13.92 12.61
C LEU A 153 -10.58 -14.64 13.31
N LEU A 154 -9.44 -13.97 13.49
CA LEU A 154 -8.28 -14.56 14.16
C LEU A 154 -8.58 -14.96 15.61
N ARG A 155 -9.22 -14.09 16.41
CA ARG A 155 -9.63 -14.39 17.80
C ARG A 155 -10.61 -15.54 17.92
N SER A 156 -11.35 -15.87 16.85
CA SER A 156 -12.25 -17.01 16.84
C SER A 156 -11.53 -18.37 16.71
N CYS A 157 -10.20 -18.37 16.60
CA CYS A 157 -9.35 -19.55 16.54
C CYS A 157 -8.37 -19.52 17.75
N PRO A 158 -8.60 -20.30 18.82
CA PRO A 158 -7.79 -20.25 20.05
C PRO A 158 -6.29 -20.53 19.86
N GLU A 159 -5.91 -21.19 18.77
CA GLU A 159 -4.53 -21.55 18.43
C GLU A 159 -3.74 -20.35 17.87
N VAL A 160 -4.43 -19.28 17.45
CA VAL A 160 -3.78 -18.09 16.90
C VAL A 160 -3.19 -17.25 18.05
N PRO A 161 -1.89 -16.93 18.02
CA PRO A 161 -1.29 -16.07 19.03
C PRO A 161 -1.93 -14.67 19.06
N GLU A 162 -2.20 -14.12 20.24
CA GLU A 162 -2.73 -12.75 20.36
C GLU A 162 -1.78 -11.71 19.72
N ALA A 163 -0.48 -11.98 19.68
CA ALA A 163 0.50 -11.16 18.96
C ALA A 163 0.17 -11.01 17.46
N ALA A 164 -0.37 -12.05 16.81
CA ALA A 164 -0.82 -11.99 15.42
C ALA A 164 -2.08 -11.12 15.29
N VAL A 165 -3.00 -11.24 16.24
CA VAL A 165 -4.23 -10.41 16.30
C VAL A 165 -3.88 -8.94 16.47
N LEU A 166 -2.96 -8.60 17.38
CA LEU A 166 -2.49 -7.24 17.59
C LEU A 166 -1.80 -6.69 16.35
N ALA A 167 -0.97 -7.48 15.67
CA ALA A 167 -0.35 -7.06 14.42
C ALA A 167 -1.40 -6.75 13.34
N VAL A 168 -2.41 -7.60 13.17
CA VAL A 168 -3.53 -7.34 12.25
C VAL A 168 -4.33 -6.11 12.65
N LEU A 169 -4.54 -5.82 13.92
CA LEU A 169 -5.24 -4.58 14.31
C LEU A 169 -4.44 -3.31 13.99
N GLN A 170 -3.11 -3.43 13.89
CA GLN A 170 -2.19 -2.29 13.84
C GLN A 170 -1.46 -2.14 12.51
N HIS A 171 -1.74 -2.96 11.48
CA HIS A 171 -0.98 -2.94 10.23
C HIS A 171 -1.12 -1.64 9.41
N HIS A 172 -2.15 -0.83 9.71
CA HIS A 172 -2.30 0.51 9.16
C HIS A 172 -1.94 1.63 10.15
N GLU A 173 -1.56 1.28 11.37
CA GLU A 173 -1.03 2.25 12.32
C GLU A 173 0.37 2.72 11.89
N ARG A 174 0.74 3.89 12.38
CA ARG A 174 2.01 4.56 12.09
C ARG A 174 2.62 5.08 13.38
N ILE A 175 3.95 5.09 13.47
CA ILE A 175 4.69 5.48 14.68
C ILE A 175 4.47 6.96 15.01
N ASP A 176 4.24 7.79 13.99
CA ASP A 176 3.96 9.21 14.10
C ASP A 176 2.48 9.52 14.41
N GLY A 177 1.65 8.49 14.62
CA GLY A 177 0.22 8.63 14.92
C GLY A 177 -0.68 8.90 13.71
N SER A 178 -0.15 9.02 12.49
CA SER A 178 -0.96 9.33 11.30
C SER A 178 -1.71 8.12 10.73
N GLY A 179 -1.63 6.97 11.39
CA GLY A 179 -2.24 5.73 10.96
C GLY A 179 -3.70 5.60 11.38
N TYR A 180 -4.31 4.46 11.06
CA TYR A 180 -5.69 4.14 11.40
C TYR A 180 -5.79 2.66 11.85
N PRO A 181 -6.85 2.26 12.57
CA PRO A 181 -8.03 3.03 12.97
C PRO A 181 -7.91 3.84 14.28
N ALA A 182 -6.90 3.58 15.10
CA ALA A 182 -6.74 4.16 16.43
C ALA A 182 -5.92 5.46 16.46
N HIS A 183 -5.28 5.87 15.37
CA HIS A 183 -4.59 7.16 15.23
C HIS A 183 -3.59 7.44 16.36
N GLY A 184 -2.75 6.46 16.69
CA GLY A 184 -1.76 6.60 17.76
C GLY A 184 -2.33 6.59 19.20
N ALA A 185 -3.63 6.31 19.40
CA ALA A 185 -4.22 6.17 20.74
C ALA A 185 -3.74 4.93 21.51
N HIS A 186 -2.99 4.03 20.88
CA HIS A 186 -2.36 2.88 21.53
C HIS A 186 -1.07 3.29 22.25
N SER A 187 -0.91 2.87 23.50
CA SER A 187 0.21 3.22 24.39
C SER A 187 1.62 2.81 23.91
N ALA A 188 1.69 2.04 22.82
CA ALA A 188 2.82 1.82 21.92
C ALA A 188 2.31 0.81 20.87
N LEU A 189 2.82 0.87 19.63
CA LEU A 189 2.53 -0.18 18.64
C LEU A 189 3.21 -1.49 19.06
N HIS A 190 2.52 -2.60 18.84
CA HIS A 190 3.11 -3.92 19.07
C HIS A 190 4.26 -4.12 18.07
N PRO A 191 5.40 -4.71 18.47
CA PRO A 191 6.55 -4.82 17.57
C PRO A 191 6.28 -5.60 16.28
N LEU A 192 5.33 -6.55 16.31
CA LEU A 192 4.87 -7.23 15.09
C LEU A 192 3.92 -6.37 14.23
N GLY A 193 3.14 -5.48 14.85
CA GLY A 193 2.32 -4.51 14.14
C GLY A 193 3.19 -3.50 13.39
N GLU A 194 4.27 -3.03 14.00
CA GLU A 194 5.24 -2.14 13.33
C GLU A 194 5.89 -2.80 12.11
N LEU A 195 6.31 -4.07 12.23
CA LEU A 195 6.89 -4.82 11.12
C LEU A 195 5.86 -5.11 10.02
N LEU A 196 4.66 -5.53 10.40
CA LEU A 196 3.58 -5.80 9.46
C LEU A 196 3.16 -4.52 8.72
N ALA A 197 3.13 -3.38 9.40
CA ALA A 197 2.82 -2.09 8.78
C ALA A 197 3.82 -1.72 7.69
N VAL A 198 5.12 -1.99 7.90
CA VAL A 198 6.15 -1.80 6.87
C VAL A 198 5.98 -2.79 5.72
N ALA A 199 5.77 -4.07 6.03
CA ALA A 199 5.57 -5.11 5.03
C ALA A 199 4.35 -4.82 4.14
N GLU A 200 3.25 -4.38 4.75
CA GLU A 200 2.03 -3.96 4.06
C GLU A 200 2.31 -2.80 3.11
N ALA A 201 2.83 -1.69 3.65
CA ALA A 201 3.02 -0.49 2.86
C ALA A 201 3.98 -0.71 1.68
N VAL A 202 5.02 -1.53 1.85
CA VAL A 202 5.93 -1.92 0.77
C VAL A 202 5.26 -2.89 -0.19
N GLY A 203 4.47 -3.83 0.32
CA GLY A 203 3.75 -4.85 -0.45
C GLY A 203 2.72 -4.25 -1.40
N SER A 204 2.03 -3.17 -1.00
CA SER A 204 1.09 -2.47 -1.88
C SER A 204 1.75 -1.50 -2.86
N VAL A 205 2.97 -1.01 -2.58
CA VAL A 205 3.68 -0.05 -3.45
C VAL A 205 4.62 -0.72 -4.46
N MET A 206 5.39 -1.72 -4.03
CA MET A 206 6.44 -2.36 -4.82
C MET A 206 5.95 -2.99 -6.14
N PRO A 207 4.76 -3.62 -6.22
CA PRO A 207 4.26 -4.17 -7.48
C PRO A 207 4.06 -3.13 -8.58
N HIS A 208 3.85 -1.86 -8.19
CA HIS A 208 3.51 -0.77 -9.10
C HIS A 208 4.67 0.22 -9.30
N ARG A 209 5.81 0.01 -8.64
CA ARG A 209 6.95 0.93 -8.66
C ARG A 209 8.26 0.22 -8.99
N ARG A 210 9.11 0.91 -9.75
CA ARG A 210 10.48 0.46 -10.02
C ARG A 210 11.35 0.57 -8.76
N PRO A 211 12.47 -0.17 -8.66
CA PRO A 211 13.29 -0.18 -7.44
C PRO A 211 13.73 1.21 -6.96
N ALA A 212 14.16 2.10 -7.87
CA ALA A 212 14.57 3.47 -7.53
C ALA A 212 13.40 4.29 -6.92
N ALA A 213 12.21 4.14 -7.48
CA ALA A 213 10.98 4.75 -6.98
C ALA A 213 10.65 4.28 -5.55
N VAL A 214 10.77 2.97 -5.29
CA VAL A 214 10.57 2.40 -3.95
C VAL A 214 11.64 2.92 -2.96
N LEU A 215 12.89 3.08 -3.39
CA LEU A 215 13.97 3.63 -2.55
C LEU A 215 13.72 5.08 -2.13
N ILE A 216 13.27 5.93 -3.05
CA ILE A 216 12.90 7.33 -2.74
C ILE A 216 11.73 7.32 -1.77
N TRP A 217 10.70 6.54 -2.08
CA TRP A 217 9.52 6.41 -1.24
C TRP A 217 9.83 6.00 0.20
N LEU A 218 10.66 4.97 0.38
CA LEU A 218 11.09 4.50 1.70
C LEU A 218 11.81 5.59 2.52
N ARG A 219 12.57 6.47 1.86
CA ARG A 219 13.24 7.59 2.53
C ARG A 219 12.25 8.66 2.99
N LEU A 220 11.21 8.92 2.19
CA LEU A 220 10.18 9.91 2.48
C LEU A 220 9.31 9.51 3.67
N ILE A 221 8.89 8.25 3.71
CA ILE A 221 8.00 7.74 4.76
C ILE A 221 8.73 7.34 6.04
N ARG A 222 10.07 7.52 6.10
CA ARG A 222 10.91 6.96 7.17
C ARG A 222 10.40 7.29 8.57
N SER A 223 9.86 8.49 8.79
CA SER A 223 9.36 8.91 10.11
C SER A 223 8.07 8.21 10.54
N CYS A 224 7.30 7.63 9.61
CA CYS A 224 6.02 6.99 9.89
C CYS A 224 6.19 5.52 10.34
N PHE A 225 7.39 4.95 10.16
CA PHE A 225 7.65 3.52 10.23
C PHE A 225 8.90 3.18 11.05
N LEU A 226 9.04 1.90 11.40
CA LEU A 226 10.20 1.38 12.13
C LEU A 226 11.49 1.59 11.32
N SER A 227 12.35 2.48 11.79
CA SER A 227 13.57 2.92 11.08
C SER A 227 14.50 1.76 10.69
N GLY A 228 14.67 0.77 11.58
CA GLY A 228 15.49 -0.42 11.31
C GLY A 228 14.97 -1.27 10.14
N ALA A 229 13.64 -1.39 9.99
CA ALA A 229 13.01 -2.11 8.89
C ALA A 229 13.16 -1.34 7.56
N ILE A 230 12.97 -0.02 7.60
CA ILE A 230 13.23 0.86 6.44
C ILE A 230 14.70 0.76 6.01
N ASP A 231 15.64 0.81 6.95
CA ASP A 231 17.08 0.70 6.66
C ASP A 231 17.46 -0.63 6.03
N LEU A 232 16.84 -1.73 6.48
CA LEU A 232 17.04 -3.05 5.90
C LEU A 232 16.58 -3.09 4.43
N LEU A 233 15.37 -2.59 4.15
CA LEU A 233 14.82 -2.54 2.80
C LEU A 233 15.66 -1.63 1.89
N VAL A 234 16.05 -0.45 2.37
CA VAL A 234 16.91 0.48 1.62
C VAL A 234 18.23 -0.20 1.25
N ARG A 235 18.89 -0.88 2.20
CA ARG A 235 20.12 -1.63 1.89
C ARG A 235 19.90 -2.77 0.90
N GLY A 236 18.81 -3.52 1.02
CA GLY A 236 18.52 -4.64 0.13
C GLY A 236 18.16 -4.23 -1.31
N LEU A 237 17.44 -3.12 -1.44
CA LEU A 237 17.00 -2.56 -2.73
C LEU A 237 18.07 -1.75 -3.45
N GLN A 238 19.08 -1.25 -2.73
CA GLN A 238 20.18 -0.49 -3.32
C GLN A 238 20.88 -1.28 -4.44
N GLY A 239 21.08 -0.62 -5.57
CA GLY A 239 21.73 -1.21 -6.75
C GLY A 239 20.93 -2.32 -7.43
N ILE A 240 19.62 -2.47 -7.17
CA ILE A 240 18.74 -3.25 -8.04
C ILE A 240 18.40 -2.39 -9.26
N VAL A 241 18.88 -2.81 -10.42
CA VAL A 241 18.55 -2.21 -11.72
C VAL A 241 17.85 -3.26 -12.56
N LEU A 242 16.59 -3.01 -12.92
CA LEU A 242 15.85 -3.89 -13.82
C LEU A 242 16.13 -3.48 -15.28
N PRO A 243 16.28 -4.44 -16.22
CA PRO A 243 16.55 -4.12 -17.63
C PRO A 243 15.42 -3.29 -18.24
N GLY A 244 15.79 -2.28 -19.02
CA GLY A 244 14.84 -1.38 -19.70
C GLY A 244 15.23 0.10 -19.71
N HIS A 245 16.50 0.42 -19.94
CA HIS A 245 16.91 1.81 -20.17
C HIS A 245 16.62 2.21 -21.63
N SER A 246 15.78 3.21 -21.79
CA SER A 246 15.49 3.91 -23.05
C SER A 246 15.39 5.40 -22.72
N GLN A 247 15.33 6.30 -23.70
CA GLN A 247 14.85 7.64 -23.37
C GLN A 247 13.36 7.57 -22.95
N PRO A 248 12.91 8.42 -22.02
CA PRO A 248 11.50 8.50 -21.70
C PRO A 248 10.71 8.92 -22.94
N SER A 249 9.54 8.31 -23.15
CA SER A 249 8.68 8.71 -24.25
C SER A 249 8.17 10.15 -24.06
N GLU A 250 7.92 10.87 -25.15
CA GLU A 250 7.30 12.21 -25.09
C GLU A 250 6.01 12.22 -24.28
N ALA A 251 5.17 11.17 -24.42
CA ALA A 251 3.95 11.02 -23.64
C ALA A 251 4.23 10.93 -22.13
N ARG A 252 5.30 10.25 -21.72
CA ARG A 252 5.68 10.14 -20.30
C ARG A 252 6.20 11.47 -19.76
N LEU A 253 7.01 12.19 -20.54
CA LEU A 253 7.48 13.52 -20.17
C LEU A 253 6.32 14.52 -20.06
N LEU A 254 5.32 14.42 -20.93
CA LEU A 254 4.11 15.24 -20.87
C LEU A 254 3.32 14.98 -19.59
N ILE A 255 3.05 13.71 -19.25
CA ILE A 255 2.36 13.34 -18.01
C ILE A 255 3.14 13.84 -16.80
N LEU A 256 4.48 13.63 -16.78
CA LEU A 256 5.34 14.10 -15.69
C LEU A 256 5.27 15.61 -15.54
N SER A 257 5.33 16.35 -16.65
CA SER A 257 5.24 17.81 -16.67
C SER A 257 3.89 18.32 -16.15
N GLU A 258 2.79 17.72 -16.60
CA GLU A 258 1.43 18.08 -16.18
C GLU A 258 1.24 17.84 -14.67
N GLN A 259 1.63 16.67 -14.18
CA GLN A 259 1.49 16.35 -12.76
C GLN A 259 2.40 17.21 -11.87
N LEU A 260 3.64 17.47 -12.29
CA LEU A 260 4.52 18.41 -11.57
C LEU A 260 3.91 19.81 -11.53
N GLY A 261 3.37 20.30 -12.66
CA GLY A 261 2.69 21.59 -12.72
C GLY A 261 1.51 21.67 -11.76
N GLY A 262 0.67 20.63 -11.69
CA GLY A 262 -0.44 20.52 -10.74
C GLY A 262 0.03 20.58 -9.29
N GLN A 263 1.11 19.87 -8.94
CA GLN A 263 1.67 19.89 -7.59
C GLN A 263 2.24 21.26 -7.22
N VAL A 264 2.93 21.93 -8.14
CA VAL A 264 3.46 23.29 -7.90
C VAL A 264 2.34 24.28 -7.67
N ALA A 265 1.29 24.24 -8.49
CA ALA A 265 0.11 25.08 -8.31
C ALA A 265 -0.54 24.85 -6.94
N LEU A 266 -0.64 23.59 -6.51
CA LEU A 266 -1.16 23.24 -5.19
C LEU A 266 -0.31 23.83 -4.06
N PHE A 267 1.03 23.75 -4.17
CA PHE A 267 1.92 24.29 -3.13
C PHE A 267 1.93 25.81 -3.07
N ASP A 268 1.79 26.49 -4.20
CA ASP A 268 1.67 27.94 -4.23
C ASP A 268 0.35 28.40 -3.61
N ASP A 269 -0.76 27.71 -3.90
CA ASP A 269 -2.05 27.97 -3.25
C ASP A 269 -1.99 27.74 -1.73
N TRP A 270 -1.47 26.59 -1.28
CA TRP A 270 -1.30 26.29 0.14
C TRP A 270 -0.52 27.38 0.88
N ARG A 271 0.62 27.80 0.32
CA ARG A 271 1.45 28.85 0.93
C ARG A 271 0.74 30.19 0.99
N ALA A 272 -0.04 30.55 -0.03
CA ALA A 272 -0.82 31.78 -0.04
C ALA A 272 -1.93 31.77 1.04
N GLN A 273 -2.49 30.60 1.34
CA GLN A 273 -3.58 30.44 2.31
C GLN A 273 -3.11 30.10 3.74
N ARG A 274 -1.84 29.75 3.96
CA ARG A 274 -1.32 29.27 5.26
C ARG A 274 -1.77 30.12 6.45
N SER A 275 -1.58 31.44 6.39
CA SER A 275 -1.96 32.34 7.48
C SER A 275 -3.47 32.37 7.74
N ARG A 276 -4.28 32.28 6.68
CA ARG A 276 -5.75 32.21 6.79
C ARG A 276 -6.20 30.89 7.40
N LEU A 277 -5.61 29.77 6.96
CA LEU A 277 -5.94 28.43 7.45
C LEU A 277 -5.53 28.24 8.92
N GLN A 278 -4.43 28.86 9.34
CA GLN A 278 -4.04 28.97 10.76
C GLN A 278 -5.03 29.81 11.57
N ALA A 279 -5.46 30.97 11.04
CA ALA A 279 -6.45 31.82 11.71
C ALA A 279 -7.84 31.18 11.81
N ALA A 280 -8.13 30.20 10.94
CA ALA A 280 -9.39 29.47 10.93
C ALA A 280 -9.48 28.37 11.99
N GLU A 281 -8.45 28.15 12.82
CA GLU A 281 -8.42 27.09 13.85
C GLU A 281 -8.72 25.68 13.29
N LEU A 282 -8.17 25.38 12.10
CA LEU A 282 -8.20 24.01 11.58
C LEU A 282 -7.52 23.04 12.55
N PRO A 283 -7.93 21.75 12.56
CA PRO A 283 -7.23 20.73 13.32
C PRO A 283 -5.72 20.74 13.02
N GLU A 284 -4.90 20.77 14.06
CA GLU A 284 -3.45 20.93 13.97
C GLU A 284 -2.81 19.87 13.06
N PHE A 285 -3.29 18.62 13.11
CA PHE A 285 -2.81 17.52 12.27
C PHE A 285 -2.89 17.83 10.76
N VAL A 286 -3.91 18.57 10.31
CA VAL A 286 -4.07 18.92 8.88
C VAL A 286 -2.95 19.85 8.44
N ILE A 287 -2.64 20.84 9.27
CA ILE A 287 -1.58 21.82 9.00
C ILE A 287 -0.22 21.11 9.04
N GLU A 288 0.05 20.32 10.08
CA GLU A 288 1.30 19.57 10.23
C GLU A 288 1.54 18.60 9.06
N ARG A 289 0.51 17.88 8.61
CA ARG A 289 0.62 16.94 7.48
C ARG A 289 0.92 17.67 6.17
N LEU A 290 0.27 18.79 5.90
CA LEU A 290 0.57 19.60 4.71
C LEU A 290 1.98 20.19 4.74
N GLU A 291 2.42 20.69 5.89
CA GLU A 291 3.80 21.18 6.07
C GLU A 291 4.82 20.06 5.89
N ARG A 292 4.51 18.84 6.33
CA ARG A 292 5.37 17.67 6.13
C ARG A 292 5.44 17.25 4.66
N ILE A 293 4.30 17.18 3.96
CA ILE A 293 4.24 16.88 2.52
C ILE A 293 5.08 17.90 1.74
N TYR A 294 4.97 19.17 2.10
CA TYR A 294 5.78 20.24 1.51
C TYR A 294 7.28 20.09 1.84
N GLY A 295 7.60 19.83 3.11
CA GLY A 295 8.97 19.67 3.60
C GLY A 295 9.73 18.55 2.90
N MET A 296 9.04 17.44 2.56
CA MET A 296 9.61 16.29 1.86
C MET A 296 10.24 16.64 0.51
N LEU A 297 9.62 17.54 -0.28
CA LEU A 297 10.16 17.94 -1.59
C LEU A 297 11.46 18.72 -1.45
N THR A 298 11.48 19.68 -0.51
CA THR A 298 12.69 20.44 -0.19
C THR A 298 13.81 19.57 0.35
N GLN A 299 13.51 18.51 1.11
CA GLN A 299 14.51 17.56 1.63
C GLN A 299 15.18 16.74 0.53
N LEU A 300 14.52 16.56 -0.62
CA LEU A 300 15.08 15.90 -1.80
C LEU A 300 15.86 16.87 -2.70
N GLY A 301 16.05 18.12 -2.30
CA GLY A 301 16.75 19.14 -3.10
C GLY A 301 15.96 19.61 -4.32
N ILE A 302 14.68 19.25 -4.41
CA ILE A 302 13.79 19.71 -5.48
C ILE A 302 13.11 20.97 -4.99
N ASP A 303 13.45 22.10 -5.61
CA ASP A 303 12.70 23.34 -5.44
C ASP A 303 11.44 23.27 -6.31
N PRO A 304 10.23 23.24 -5.72
CA PRO A 304 8.99 23.23 -6.49
C PRO A 304 8.89 24.42 -7.46
N ARG A 305 9.57 25.54 -7.20
CA ARG A 305 9.57 26.72 -8.09
C ARG A 305 10.52 26.59 -9.29
N ARG A 306 11.34 25.54 -9.33
CA ARG A 306 12.34 25.30 -10.38
C ARG A 306 12.28 23.86 -10.89
N PHE A 307 11.10 23.24 -10.85
CA PHE A 307 10.91 21.87 -11.33
C PHE A 307 11.22 21.72 -12.84
N GLU A 308 11.16 22.81 -13.61
CA GLU A 308 11.62 22.84 -15.01
C GLU A 308 13.06 22.35 -15.16
N LEU A 309 13.95 22.70 -14.22
CA LEU A 309 15.32 22.19 -14.23
C LEU A 309 15.38 20.69 -13.99
N ALA A 310 14.47 20.14 -13.17
CA ALA A 310 14.39 18.70 -12.94
C ALA A 310 13.85 17.96 -14.18
N LEU A 311 12.91 18.58 -14.92
CA LEU A 311 12.43 18.08 -16.20
C LEU A 311 13.53 18.05 -17.26
N ASP A 312 14.40 19.06 -17.32
CA ASP A 312 15.54 19.09 -18.27
C ASP A 312 16.49 17.91 -18.09
N TYR A 313 16.75 17.49 -16.85
CA TYR A 313 17.52 16.29 -16.56
C TYR A 313 16.75 15.02 -16.94
N ALA A 314 15.45 14.97 -16.70
CA ALA A 314 14.59 13.83 -17.01
C ALA A 314 14.48 13.55 -18.51
N ILE A 315 14.55 14.56 -19.38
CA ILE A 315 14.49 14.39 -20.85
C ILE A 315 15.57 13.42 -21.35
N ASN A 316 16.75 13.48 -20.74
CA ASN A 316 17.93 12.74 -21.19
C ASN A 316 18.18 11.46 -20.38
N ASP A 317 17.46 11.27 -19.29
CA ASP A 317 17.67 10.15 -18.36
C ASP A 317 16.33 9.60 -17.86
N GLU A 318 15.97 8.42 -18.37
CA GLU A 318 14.76 7.70 -17.96
C GLU A 318 14.78 7.28 -16.49
N GLN A 319 15.96 7.11 -15.88
CA GLN A 319 16.03 6.88 -14.44
C GLN A 319 15.59 8.13 -13.68
N VAL A 320 16.09 9.31 -14.07
CA VAL A 320 15.67 10.58 -13.47
C VAL A 320 14.18 10.82 -13.68
N ALA A 321 13.66 10.55 -14.89
CA ALA A 321 12.22 10.66 -15.18
C ALA A 321 11.38 9.74 -14.29
N GLN A 322 11.84 8.50 -14.04
CA GLN A 322 11.16 7.56 -13.14
C GLN A 322 11.20 8.02 -11.69
N GLU A 323 12.33 8.56 -11.23
CA GLU A 323 12.51 9.05 -9.87
C GLU A 323 11.59 10.25 -9.59
N LEU A 324 11.50 11.19 -10.53
CA LEU A 324 10.57 12.32 -10.43
C LEU A 324 9.12 11.86 -10.50
N MET A 325 8.77 10.94 -11.40
CA MET A 325 7.43 10.37 -11.48
C MET A 325 7.02 9.68 -10.18
N ALA A 326 7.94 8.93 -9.57
CA ALA A 326 7.70 8.27 -8.29
C ALA A 326 7.45 9.26 -7.16
N LEU A 327 8.21 10.35 -7.14
CA LEU A 327 8.04 11.41 -6.16
C LEU A 327 6.67 12.09 -6.30
N VAL A 328 6.28 12.39 -7.53
CA VAL A 328 4.98 12.96 -7.86
C VAL A 328 3.86 12.04 -7.40
N GLN A 329 3.90 10.76 -7.80
CA GLN A 329 2.92 9.77 -7.39
C GLN A 329 2.83 9.61 -5.87
N GLU A 330 3.95 9.80 -5.16
CA GLU A 330 3.95 9.75 -3.72
C GLU A 330 3.29 10.96 -3.08
N VAL A 331 3.59 12.15 -3.55
CA VAL A 331 2.94 13.38 -3.08
C VAL A 331 1.43 13.28 -3.31
N ASP A 332 0.99 12.79 -4.47
CA ASP A 332 -0.42 12.57 -4.77
C ASP A 332 -1.06 11.54 -3.83
N TRP A 333 -0.34 10.47 -3.51
CA TRP A 333 -0.79 9.46 -2.56
C TRP A 333 -0.92 10.03 -1.14
N GLN A 334 0.07 10.79 -0.66
CA GLN A 334 0.06 11.44 0.66
C GLN A 334 -1.06 12.47 0.78
N ILE A 335 -1.34 13.22 -0.29
CA ILE A 335 -2.51 14.12 -0.35
C ILE A 335 -3.80 13.31 -0.28
N GLY A 336 -3.92 12.24 -1.08
CA GLY A 336 -5.08 11.35 -1.01
C GLY A 336 -5.28 10.75 0.39
N ASP A 337 -4.19 10.41 1.06
CA ASP A 337 -4.21 9.89 2.43
C ASP A 337 -4.66 10.94 3.45
N LEU A 338 -4.12 12.15 3.37
CA LEU A 338 -4.59 13.29 4.15
C LEU A 338 -6.08 13.56 3.92
N LEU A 339 -6.56 13.49 2.67
CA LEU A 339 -7.98 13.68 2.36
C LEU A 339 -8.86 12.61 3.04
N ARG A 340 -8.41 11.36 3.06
CA ARG A 340 -9.10 10.27 3.78
C ARG A 340 -9.05 10.48 5.29
N GLU A 341 -7.90 10.85 5.84
CA GLU A 341 -7.70 11.18 7.25
C GLU A 341 -8.62 12.32 7.70
N ILE A 342 -8.70 13.38 6.90
CA ILE A 342 -9.64 14.48 7.09
C ILE A 342 -11.08 13.96 7.09
N GLY A 343 -11.46 13.15 6.09
CA GLY A 343 -12.80 12.55 6.03
C GLY A 343 -13.15 11.72 7.28
N ARG A 344 -12.20 10.95 7.81
CA ARG A 344 -12.36 10.16 9.03
C ARG A 344 -12.57 11.03 10.27
N GLN A 345 -11.81 12.12 10.39
CA GLN A 345 -11.81 12.95 11.61
C GLN A 345 -12.81 14.12 11.56
N ALA A 346 -13.32 14.50 10.39
CA ALA A 346 -14.24 15.62 10.23
C ALA A 346 -15.72 15.28 10.50
N LEU A 347 -16.08 14.02 10.69
CA LEU A 347 -17.47 13.61 10.96
C LEU A 347 -17.90 14.01 12.40
N PRO A 348 -18.95 14.82 12.57
CA PRO A 348 -19.36 15.32 13.88
C PRO A 348 -20.07 14.22 14.63
N LYS A 349 -19.56 13.91 15.82
CA LYS A 349 -20.23 12.96 16.72
C LYS A 349 -21.53 13.53 17.30
N THR A 350 -21.73 14.85 17.28
CA THR A 350 -22.98 15.53 17.71
C THR A 350 -23.11 16.98 17.18
N GLY A 351 -24.29 17.32 16.65
CA GLY A 351 -25.02 18.57 16.94
C GLY A 351 -24.75 19.85 16.15
N ALA A 352 -23.50 20.26 15.92
CA ALA A 352 -23.20 21.49 15.16
C ALA A 352 -21.81 21.43 14.53
N TRP A 353 -21.71 21.89 13.30
CA TRP A 353 -20.46 21.90 12.56
C TRP A 353 -19.60 23.11 12.94
N PRO A 354 -18.30 22.93 13.26
CA PRO A 354 -17.40 24.04 13.54
C PRO A 354 -17.19 24.95 12.33
N CYS A 355 -16.89 26.24 12.56
CA CYS A 355 -16.63 27.22 11.49
C CYS A 355 -15.44 26.84 10.60
N TRP A 356 -14.42 26.17 11.16
CA TRP A 356 -13.25 25.70 10.41
C TRP A 356 -13.60 24.68 9.33
N ARG A 357 -14.78 24.02 9.42
CA ARG A 357 -15.22 23.03 8.43
C ARG A 357 -15.33 23.61 7.03
N ILE A 358 -15.82 24.85 6.89
CA ILE A 358 -15.97 25.49 5.58
C ILE A 358 -14.60 25.67 4.92
N GLU A 359 -13.61 26.10 5.70
CA GLU A 359 -12.22 26.25 5.23
C GLU A 359 -11.59 24.90 4.88
N LEU A 360 -11.88 23.86 5.68
CA LEU A 360 -11.44 22.49 5.42
C LEU A 360 -12.06 21.91 4.15
N GLU A 361 -13.37 22.08 3.92
CA GLU A 361 -14.06 21.62 2.71
C GLU A 361 -13.53 22.34 1.47
N ALA A 362 -13.32 23.66 1.57
CA ALA A 362 -12.71 24.43 0.50
C ALA A 362 -11.29 23.95 0.20
N LEU A 363 -10.49 23.62 1.23
CA LEU A 363 -9.15 23.04 1.08
C LEU A 363 -9.20 21.65 0.40
N VAL A 364 -10.11 20.77 0.85
CA VAL A 364 -10.33 19.44 0.25
C VAL A 364 -10.68 19.55 -1.23
N GLN A 365 -11.58 20.46 -1.60
CA GLN A 365 -11.98 20.68 -2.98
C GLN A 365 -10.82 21.17 -3.85
N ARG A 366 -9.98 22.08 -3.34
CA ARG A 366 -8.77 22.53 -4.04
C ARG A 366 -7.74 21.42 -4.21
N LEU A 367 -7.51 20.61 -3.17
CA LEU A 367 -6.62 19.44 -3.22
C LEU A 367 -7.09 18.41 -4.27
N ARG A 368 -8.41 18.17 -4.37
CA ARG A 368 -8.99 17.29 -5.40
C ARG A 368 -8.82 17.86 -6.81
N ALA A 369 -9.15 19.14 -6.99
CA ALA A 369 -9.02 19.82 -8.27
C ALA A 369 -7.57 19.79 -8.80
N ALA A 370 -6.58 19.99 -7.92
CA ALA A 370 -5.16 19.92 -8.29
C ALA A 370 -4.70 18.52 -8.74
N ARG A 371 -5.37 17.46 -8.28
CA ARG A 371 -5.11 16.07 -8.68
C ARG A 371 -5.83 15.67 -9.98
N GLY A 372 -6.62 16.56 -10.58
CA GLY A 372 -7.46 16.25 -11.74
C GLY A 372 -8.70 15.40 -11.39
N ASP A 373 -9.00 15.19 -10.11
CA ASP A 373 -10.20 14.50 -9.63
C ASP A 373 -11.39 15.47 -9.72
N HIS A 374 -11.94 15.64 -10.93
CA HIS A 374 -13.13 16.44 -11.16
C HIS A 374 -14.42 15.67 -10.79
N THR A 375 -14.67 15.46 -9.50
CA THR A 375 -15.99 14.97 -9.04
C THR A 375 -16.54 15.77 -7.86
N ALA A 376 -17.78 16.22 -8.08
CA ALA A 376 -18.76 16.84 -7.17
C ALA A 376 -18.45 18.23 -6.59
N SER A 377 -18.96 19.25 -7.31
CA SER A 377 -19.38 20.53 -6.74
C SER A 377 -20.22 20.32 -5.46
N PRO A 378 -20.10 21.18 -4.45
CA PRO A 378 -21.05 21.20 -3.36
C PRO A 378 -22.39 21.71 -3.91
N SER A 379 -23.38 20.83 -4.06
CA SER A 379 -24.78 21.24 -4.13
C SER A 379 -25.08 22.03 -2.86
N GLY A 380 -25.50 23.29 -3.06
CA GLY A 380 -25.77 24.26 -1.99
C GLY A 380 -27.05 24.04 -1.23
#